data_AF-A0A8X6XVJ1-F1
#
_entry.id   AF-A0A8X6XVJ1-F1
#
_cell.length_a   1.000
_cell.length_b   1.000
_cell.length_c   1.000
_cell.angle_alpha   90.00
_cell.angle_beta   90.00
_cell.angle_gamma   90.00
#
_symmetry.space_group_name_H-M   'P 1'
#
loop_
_entity.id
_entity.type
_entity.pdbx_description
1 polymer ?
#
loop_
_entity_poly.entity_id
_entity_poly.type
_entity_poly.pdbx_seq_one_letter_code
_entity_poly.pdbx_strand_id
1 'polypeptide(L)'
;TSDKYAAMLLPLVESCIPEDMLRIWLRNPSVSTAEESYSQKLTQLLKFLRLEVEGEQRILLTKSGFKSDDIFRNKTEQRHRNGE
;
A
#
# COMPACT_ATOMS: atom_id res chain seq x y z
N THR A 1 -6.88 2.04 27.68
CA THR A 1 -6.33 3.37 27.32
C THR A 1 -6.20 3.55 25.82
N SER A 2 -5.75 2.54 25.05
CA SER A 2 -5.62 2.59 23.58
C SER A 2 -6.85 3.12 22.83
N ASP A 3 -8.05 2.65 23.20
CA ASP A 3 -9.30 3.00 22.50
C ASP A 3 -9.64 4.50 22.58
N LYS A 4 -9.30 5.16 23.70
CA LYS A 4 -9.50 6.59 23.87
C LYS A 4 -8.64 7.41 22.91
N TYR A 5 -7.39 6.98 22.69
CA TYR A 5 -6.51 7.61 21.71
C TYR A 5 -6.97 7.33 20.29
N ALA A 6 -7.41 6.10 20.00
CA ALA A 6 -7.95 5.76 18.70
C ALA A 6 -9.20 6.60 18.35
N ALA A 7 -10.08 6.87 19.31
CA ALA A 7 -11.23 7.75 19.12
C ALA A 7 -10.85 9.20 18.78
N MET A 8 -9.70 9.69 19.27
CA MET A 8 -9.17 11.00 18.90
C MET A 8 -8.44 11.00 17.55
N LEU A 9 -7.75 9.90 17.22
CA LEU A 9 -6.94 9.78 16.01
C LEU A 9 -7.76 9.46 14.77
N LEU A 10 -8.82 8.64 14.89
CA LEU A 10 -9.59 8.18 13.75
C LEU A 10 -10.16 9.34 12.90
N PRO A 11 -10.82 10.37 13.47
CA PRO A 11 -11.30 11.51 12.69
C PRO A 11 -10.18 12.31 12.00
N LEU A 12 -9.01 12.39 12.65
CA LEU A 12 -7.85 13.08 12.08
C LEU A 12 -7.31 12.30 10.87
N VAL A 13 -7.21 10.97 10.99
CA VAL A 13 -6.78 10.11 9.88
C VAL A 13 -7.78 10.19 8.74
N GLU A 14 -9.09 10.13 9.01
CA GLU A 14 -10.13 10.30 7.99
C GLU A 14 -10.03 11.64 7.27
N SER A 15 -9.74 12.73 7.98
CA SER A 15 -9.59 14.07 7.40
C SER A 15 -8.38 14.24 6.47
N CYS A 16 -7.36 13.40 6.62
CA CYS A 16 -6.14 13.45 5.81
C CYS A 16 -6.25 12.61 4.52
N ILE A 17 -7.34 11.88 4.34
CA ILE A 17 -7.54 10.98 3.19
C ILE A 17 -8.41 11.69 2.15
N PRO A 18 -8.10 11.56 0.85
CA PRO A 18 -8.99 12.04 -0.21
C PRO A 18 -10.41 11.46 -0.12
N GLU A 19 -11.42 12.26 -0.48
CA GLU A 19 -12.84 11.91 -0.31
C GLU A 19 -13.25 10.64 -1.08
N ASP A 20 -12.68 10.44 -2.27
CA ASP A 20 -12.88 9.25 -3.10
C ASP A 20 -12.35 7.98 -2.41
N MET A 21 -11.15 8.05 -1.83
CA MET A 21 -10.57 6.94 -1.08
C MET A 21 -11.32 6.67 0.23
N LEU A 22 -11.75 7.72 0.94
CA LEU A 22 -12.57 7.59 2.14
C LEU A 22 -13.94 6.96 1.83
N ARG A 23 -14.55 7.30 0.68
CA ARG A 23 -15.80 6.69 0.22
C ARG A 23 -15.65 5.20 -0.09
N ILE A 24 -14.52 4.79 -0.66
CA ILE A 24 -14.20 3.36 -0.89
C ILE A 24 -14.09 2.64 0.45
N TRP A 25 -13.38 3.23 1.41
CA TRP A 25 -13.26 2.70 2.77
C TRP A 25 -14.65 2.53 3.42
N LEU A 26 -15.48 3.56 3.45
CA LEU A 26 -16.82 3.52 4.08
C LEU A 26 -17.79 2.52 3.41
N ARG A 27 -17.60 2.21 2.13
CA ARG A 27 -18.38 1.18 1.43
C ARG A 27 -17.96 -0.24 1.79
N ASN A 28 -16.78 -0.41 2.41
CA ASN A 28 -16.30 -1.73 2.77
C ASN A 28 -17.16 -2.31 3.91
N PRO A 29 -17.78 -3.49 3.72
CA PRO A 29 -18.64 -4.11 4.73
C PRO A 29 -17.94 -4.38 6.07
N SER A 30 -16.60 -4.43 6.08
CA SER A 30 -15.83 -4.58 7.34
C SER A 30 -15.87 -3.33 8.24
N VAL A 31 -16.23 -2.15 7.73
CA VAL A 31 -16.23 -0.88 8.48
C VAL A 31 -17.49 -0.72 9.34
N SER A 32 -18.56 -1.44 8.98
CA SER A 32 -19.91 -1.19 9.46
C SER A 32 -20.37 -2.13 10.57
N THR A 33 -19.46 -2.78 11.28
CA THR A 33 -19.76 -3.59 12.47
C THR A 33 -20.01 -2.64 13.65
N ALA A 34 -21.27 -2.58 14.10
CA ALA A 34 -21.71 -1.71 15.20
C ALA A 34 -20.98 -2.00 16.54
N GLU A 35 -20.34 -3.16 16.65
CA GLU A 35 -19.64 -3.63 17.85
C GLU A 35 -18.12 -3.39 17.83
N GLU A 36 -17.55 -2.80 16.77
CA GLU A 36 -16.10 -2.57 16.71
C GLU A 36 -15.65 -1.34 17.50
N SER A 37 -14.62 -1.56 18.33
CA SER A 37 -13.91 -0.51 19.07
C SER A 37 -13.20 0.46 18.12
N TYR A 38 -12.94 1.69 18.57
CA TYR A 38 -12.21 2.68 17.79
C TYR A 38 -10.79 2.19 17.46
N SER A 39 -10.15 1.46 18.37
CA SER A 39 -8.85 0.83 18.09
C SER A 39 -8.91 -0.16 16.93
N GLN A 40 -9.97 -0.96 16.82
CA GLN A 40 -10.16 -1.89 15.70
C GLN A 40 -10.38 -1.14 14.39
N LYS A 41 -11.31 -0.17 14.37
CA LYS A 41 -11.59 0.66 13.19
C LYS A 41 -10.33 1.37 12.69
N LEU A 42 -9.56 1.98 13.58
CA LEU A 42 -8.30 2.63 13.24
C LEU A 42 -7.28 1.62 12.68
N THR A 43 -7.16 0.45 13.28
CA THR A 43 -6.26 -0.61 12.79
C THR A 43 -6.64 -1.07 11.39
N GLN A 44 -7.93 -1.27 11.14
CA GLN A 44 -8.42 -1.68 9.83
C GLN A 44 -8.22 -0.57 8.78
N LEU A 45 -8.48 0.69 9.13
CA LEU A 45 -8.25 1.84 8.24
C LEU A 45 -6.76 1.94 7.86
N LEU A 46 -5.86 1.85 8.83
CA LEU A 46 -4.41 1.87 8.56
C LEU A 46 -3.98 0.68 7.69
N LYS A 47 -4.56 -0.51 7.92
CA LYS A 47 -4.31 -1.68 7.07
C LYS A 47 -4.81 -1.47 5.64
N PHE A 48 -6.00 -0.89 5.47
CA PHE A 48 -6.55 -0.55 4.16
C PHE A 48 -5.62 0.40 3.40
N LEU A 49 -5.21 1.51 4.03
CA LEU A 49 -4.30 2.49 3.41
C LEU A 49 -2.98 1.85 2.99
N ARG A 50 -2.43 0.97 3.84
CA ARG A 50 -1.21 0.23 3.50
C ARG A 50 -1.40 -0.65 2.26
N LEU A 51 -2.49 -1.42 2.21
CA LEU A 51 -2.78 -2.32 1.08
C LEU A 51 -3.02 -1.54 -0.22
N GLU A 52 -3.65 -0.37 -0.13
CA GLU A 52 -3.88 0.52 -1.27
C GLU A 52 -2.55 1.01 -1.85
N VAL A 53 -1.63 1.49 -1.01
CA VAL A 53 -0.29 1.92 -1.44
C VAL A 53 0.52 0.76 -2.04
N GLU A 54 0.52 -0.41 -1.40
CA GLU A 54 1.19 -1.61 -1.92
C GLU A 54 0.55 -2.10 -3.24
N GLY A 55 -0.76 -1.94 -3.39
CA GLY A 55 -1.51 -2.26 -4.60
C GLY A 55 -1.10 -1.39 -5.78
N GLU A 56 -1.07 -0.07 -5.58
CA GLU A 56 -0.62 0.90 -6.60
C GLU A 56 0.82 0.62 -7.04
N GLN A 57 1.73 0.35 -6.09
CA GLN A 57 3.12 -0.03 -6.42
C GLN A 57 3.18 -1.28 -7.30
N ARG A 58 2.38 -2.31 -7.00
CA ARG A 58 2.32 -3.55 -7.80
C ARG A 58 1.77 -3.31 -9.21
N ILE A 59 0.77 -2.45 -9.33
CA ILE A 59 0.21 -2.05 -10.63
C ILE A 59 1.28 -1.32 -11.44
N LEU A 60 2.00 -0.37 -10.83
CA LEU A 60 3.09 0.36 -11.48
C LEU A 60 4.21 -0.57 -11.96
N LEU A 61 4.63 -1.54 -11.14
CA LEU A 61 5.65 -2.53 -11.51
C LEU A 61 5.23 -3.40 -12.70
N THR A 62 3.95 -3.79 -12.74
CA THR A 62 3.41 -4.57 -13.86
C THR A 62 3.36 -3.71 -15.13
N LYS A 63 2.93 -2.44 -15.02
CA LYS A 63 2.87 -1.49 -16.12
C LYS A 63 4.24 -1.09 -16.65
N SER A 64 5.25 -0.99 -15.79
CA SER A 64 6.63 -0.65 -16.18
C SER A 64 7.37 -1.84 -16.82
N GLY A 65 6.78 -3.04 -16.82
CA GLY A 65 7.25 -4.19 -17.57
C GLY A 65 8.47 -4.88 -16.96
N PHE A 66 8.59 -4.91 -15.62
CA PHE A 66 9.72 -5.53 -14.91
C PHE A 66 11.09 -5.18 -15.51
N LYS A 67 11.31 -3.91 -15.89
CA LYS A 67 12.59 -3.44 -16.41
C LYS A 67 13.67 -3.66 -15.35
N SER A 68 14.31 -4.82 -15.46
CA SER A 68 15.42 -5.27 -14.63
C SER A 68 16.67 -4.74 -15.30
N ASP A 69 16.96 -3.45 -15.09
CA ASP A 69 18.11 -2.81 -15.74
C ASP A 69 19.47 -3.38 -15.23
N ASP A 70 19.45 -4.27 -14.23
CA ASP A 70 20.66 -4.79 -13.54
C ASP A 70 21.00 -6.28 -13.73
N ILE A 71 20.22 -7.11 -14.44
CA ILE A 71 20.50 -8.56 -14.49
C ILE A 71 21.25 -9.03 -15.76
N PHE A 72 21.27 -8.23 -16.85
CA PHE A 72 21.85 -8.66 -18.13
C PHE A 72 23.12 -7.90 -18.58
N ARG A 73 23.60 -6.89 -17.86
CA ARG A 73 24.76 -6.08 -18.29
C ARG A 73 26.14 -6.71 -18.04
N ASN A 74 26.21 -7.87 -17.40
CA ASN A 74 27.46 -8.47 -16.92
C ASN A 74 27.82 -9.81 -17.60
N LYS A 75 27.14 -10.23 -18.68
CA LYS A 75 27.49 -11.47 -19.41
C LYS A 75 28.01 -11.28 -20.85
N THR A 76 27.86 -10.10 -21.45
CA THR A 76 28.28 -9.87 -22.85
C THR A 76 29.72 -9.37 -23.01
N GLU A 77 30.39 -8.89 -21.95
CA GLU A 77 31.78 -8.38 -22.07
C GLU A 77 32.90 -9.42 -21.87
N GLN A 78 32.58 -10.71 -21.69
CA GLN A 78 33.60 -11.77 -21.58
C GLN A 78 33.80 -12.61 -22.85
N ARG A 79 33.02 -12.40 -23.92
CA ARG A 79 33.17 -13.18 -25.17
C ARG A 79 34.14 -12.60 -26.20
N HIS A 80 34.64 -11.38 -26.02
CA HIS A 80 35.50 -10.72 -27.01
C HIS A 80 37.00 -10.72 -26.68
N ARG A 81 37.46 -11.44 -25.64
CA ARG A 81 38.88 -11.38 -25.21
C ARG A 81 39.71 -12.66 -25.36
N ASN A 82 39.14 -13.79 -25.81
CA ASN A 82 39.87 -15.06 -25.95
C ASN A 82 39.86 -15.58 -27.39
N GLY A 83 40.28 -14.74 -28.34
CA GLY A 83 40.37 -15.12 -29.75
C GLY A 83 41.47 -14.37 -30.47
N GLU A 84 42.72 -14.59 -30.05
CA GLU A 84 43.93 -14.51 -30.88
C GLU A 84 44.88 -15.64 -30.46
#